data_AF-A0A090LKZ5-F1
#
_entry.id   AF-A0A090LKZ5-F1
#
_cell.length_a   1.000
_cell.length_b   1.000
_cell.length_c   1.000
_cell.angle_alpha   90.00
_cell.angle_beta   90.00
_cell.angle_gamma   90.00
#
_symmetry.space_group_name_H-M   'P 1'
#
loop_
_entity.id
_entity.type
_entity.pdbx_description
1 polymer ?
#
loop_
_entity_poly.entity_id
_entity_poly.type
_entity_poly.pdbx_seq_one_letter_code
_entity_poly.pdbx_strand_id
1 'polypeptide(L)'
;MTKGKLFGQEKSFKTQKVLVAAKYGGVDVQLINSQPPVAKFPLGVSPAYEDGDVKLFGSDAISLHLAGKSFPEAKCSEVCQWLQYGEGKLVQTVLNYVLPSISAAKVDHDVLVAAKAEFLGQMSSLNEILVVKTFLVGERLSYADISIALNLLPAYEHVLDKHAQTKYQNVTRWFNTVVNQEKVKSVIGEVKFATKEATFDQETFNKLSAKALSASQASAKKCDKKEEKKTEKKEDEKKVEKKSAKKEAVPQPEPEPEQPKFVDPFASMPAGKFVMDNFKRVYSNEDTATKAIPWLWENFDKDNYSIWYGEYKYPEDLTLAFMSCNLISGMFQRLDKMRKHAFASVCLFGEDNNSTISGIWIWRGHELAFPLCPDWTIDYESYSWKKLDVDNEETKKMINEYLLWEGDFGGKKFNQGKIFK
;
A
#
# COMPACT_ATOMS: atom_id res chain seq x y z
N MET A 1 3.00 35.33 20.51
CA MET A 1 3.86 34.51 19.63
C MET A 1 2.95 33.66 18.77
N THR A 2 3.17 33.65 17.46
CA THR A 2 2.42 32.78 16.54
C THR A 2 2.86 31.34 16.79
N LYS A 3 1.92 30.42 17.02
CA LYS A 3 2.25 29.00 17.20
C LYS A 3 2.60 28.39 15.84
N GLY A 4 3.64 27.55 15.80
CA GLY A 4 3.96 26.77 14.60
C GLY A 4 2.76 25.88 14.21
N LYS A 5 2.50 25.76 12.90
CA LYS A 5 1.36 25.03 12.34
C LYS A 5 1.80 23.62 11.93
N LEU A 6 1.09 22.61 12.40
CA LEU A 6 1.29 21.22 12.03
C LEU A 6 0.09 20.73 11.22
N PHE A 7 0.31 20.39 9.95
CA PHE A 7 -0.68 19.79 9.07
C PHE A 7 -0.62 18.26 9.20
N GLY A 8 -1.74 17.63 9.49
CA GLY A 8 -1.84 16.18 9.65
C GLY A 8 -3.12 15.76 10.38
N GLN A 9 -3.39 14.46 10.39
CA GLN A 9 -4.56 13.91 11.11
C GLN A 9 -4.19 13.65 12.57
N GLU A 10 -5.02 14.10 13.51
CA GLU A 10 -4.81 13.94 14.96
C GLU A 10 -4.55 12.49 15.38
N LYS A 11 -5.31 11.55 14.81
CA LYS A 11 -5.22 10.12 15.14
C LYS A 11 -4.11 9.38 14.40
N SER A 12 -3.38 10.04 13.51
CA SER A 12 -2.24 9.41 12.85
C SER A 12 -1.08 9.29 13.84
N PHE A 13 -0.54 8.09 14.02
CA PHE A 13 0.65 7.88 14.85
C PHE A 13 1.84 8.75 14.40
N LYS A 14 1.95 9.04 13.09
CA LYS A 14 2.97 9.96 12.55
C LYS A 14 2.80 11.39 13.07
N THR A 15 1.56 11.88 13.14
CA THR A 15 1.25 13.20 13.75
C THR A 15 1.48 13.17 15.25
N GLN A 16 1.07 12.09 15.93
CA GLN A 16 1.25 11.93 17.38
C GLN A 16 2.73 11.95 17.79
N LYS A 17 3.64 11.37 16.99
CA LYS A 17 5.10 11.48 17.20
C LYS A 17 5.55 12.93 17.30
N VAL A 18 5.04 13.79 16.41
CA VAL A 18 5.37 15.22 16.37
C VAL A 18 4.83 15.92 17.60
N LEU A 19 3.56 15.67 17.96
CA LEU A 19 2.93 16.27 19.13
C LEU A 19 3.61 15.87 20.44
N VAL A 20 4.03 14.61 20.58
CA VAL A 20 4.83 14.15 21.72
C VAL A 20 6.17 14.88 21.77
N ALA A 21 6.89 14.93 20.64
CA ALA A 21 8.19 15.60 20.57
C ALA A 21 8.08 17.10 20.93
N ALA A 22 7.02 17.77 20.47
CA ALA A 22 6.73 19.16 20.83
C ALA A 22 6.58 19.35 22.34
N LYS A 23 5.87 18.45 23.04
CA LYS A 23 5.77 18.47 24.52
C LYS A 23 7.11 18.25 25.20
N TYR A 24 7.99 17.41 24.64
CA TYR A 24 9.35 17.27 25.17
C TYR A 24 10.18 18.53 24.97
N GLY A 25 10.08 19.19 23.82
CA GLY A 25 10.74 20.45 23.52
C GLY A 25 10.14 21.69 24.19
N GLY A 26 8.96 21.57 24.80
CA GLY A 26 8.23 22.72 25.35
C GLY A 26 7.70 23.67 24.27
N VAL A 27 7.48 23.16 23.05
CA VAL A 27 6.99 23.93 21.90
C VAL A 27 5.49 23.75 21.76
N ASP A 28 4.77 24.85 21.63
CA ASP A 28 3.32 24.85 21.42
C ASP A 28 3.00 24.84 19.91
N VAL A 29 2.26 23.83 19.48
CA VAL A 29 1.99 23.54 18.06
C VAL A 29 0.50 23.57 17.80
N GLN A 30 0.09 24.32 16.77
CA GLN A 30 -1.29 24.33 16.29
C GLN A 30 -1.50 23.19 15.29
N LEU A 31 -2.22 22.14 15.70
CA LEU A 31 -2.64 21.08 14.80
C LEU A 31 -3.75 21.56 13.85
N ILE A 32 -3.55 21.33 12.55
CA ILE A 32 -4.49 21.59 11.47
C ILE A 32 -4.85 20.23 10.85
N ASN A 33 -6.08 19.79 11.08
CA ASN A 33 -6.63 18.51 10.58
C ASN A 33 -6.95 18.57 9.07
N SER A 34 -5.94 18.85 8.25
CA SER A 34 -6.02 18.89 6.80
C SER A 34 -4.72 18.40 6.16
N GLN A 35 -4.75 18.17 4.85
CA GLN A 35 -3.53 18.00 4.07
C GLN A 35 -2.70 19.30 4.05
N PRO A 36 -1.37 19.21 3.90
CA PRO A 36 -0.51 20.37 3.82
C PRO A 36 -0.77 21.14 2.51
N PRO A 37 -0.72 22.48 2.53
CA PRO A 37 -0.90 23.28 1.32
C PRO A 37 0.23 23.00 0.30
N VAL A 38 -0.12 22.55 -0.91
CA VAL A 38 0.86 22.19 -1.97
C VAL A 38 1.79 23.36 -2.31
N ALA A 39 1.29 24.60 -2.26
CA ALA A 39 2.09 25.80 -2.49
C ALA A 39 3.26 25.96 -1.49
N LYS A 40 3.16 25.38 -0.29
CA LYS A 40 4.20 25.41 0.74
C LYS A 40 4.94 24.08 0.88
N PHE A 41 4.25 22.98 0.57
CA PHE A 41 4.74 21.62 0.68
C PHE A 41 4.42 20.87 -0.62
N PRO A 42 5.26 21.03 -1.67
CA PRO A 42 4.98 20.50 -3.01
C PRO A 42 4.81 18.98 -3.05
N LEU A 43 5.47 18.26 -2.14
CA LEU A 43 5.38 16.80 -2.04
C LEU A 43 4.05 16.30 -1.44
N GLY A 44 3.24 17.19 -0.84
CA GLY A 44 1.95 16.81 -0.22
C GLY A 44 2.08 15.85 0.97
N VAL A 45 3.28 15.64 1.50
CA VAL A 45 3.55 14.65 2.56
C VAL A 45 3.04 15.15 3.90
N SER A 46 2.18 14.35 4.54
CA SER A 46 1.75 14.55 5.93
C SER A 46 2.53 13.63 6.88
N PRO A 47 2.95 14.09 8.07
CA PRO A 47 2.74 15.44 8.60
C PRO A 47 3.72 16.47 8.01
N ALA A 48 3.31 17.74 8.00
CA ALA A 48 4.13 18.88 7.61
C ALA A 48 4.04 20.01 8.64
N TYR A 49 5.13 20.73 8.86
CA TYR A 49 5.24 21.76 9.88
C TYR A 49 5.74 23.08 9.28
N GLU A 50 5.10 24.18 9.67
CA GLU A 50 5.47 25.54 9.30
C GLU A 50 5.55 26.44 10.54
N ASP A 51 6.70 27.09 10.73
CA ASP A 51 6.84 28.21 11.68
C ASP A 51 7.77 29.28 11.10
N GLY A 52 7.19 30.42 10.71
CA GLY A 52 7.89 31.45 9.96
C GLY A 52 8.50 30.91 8.66
N ASP A 53 9.82 30.98 8.56
CA ASP A 53 10.58 30.48 7.41
C ASP A 53 10.84 28.97 7.45
N VAL A 54 10.70 28.35 8.63
CA VAL A 54 10.91 26.90 8.79
C VAL A 54 9.74 26.15 8.18
N LYS A 55 10.04 25.31 7.18
CA LYS A 55 9.10 24.39 6.55
C LYS A 55 9.70 22.99 6.51
N LEU A 56 9.12 22.07 7.26
CA LEU A 56 9.60 20.68 7.38
C LEU A 56 8.47 19.69 7.07
N PHE A 57 8.83 18.52 6.55
CA PHE A 57 7.90 17.41 6.32
C PHE A 57 8.50 16.11 6.87
N GLY A 58 7.62 15.13 7.13
CA GLY A 58 8.00 13.85 7.72
C GLY A 58 8.06 13.93 9.25
N SER A 59 7.44 12.94 9.92
CA SER A 59 7.28 12.95 11.38
C SER A 59 8.61 13.09 12.11
N ASP A 60 9.61 12.35 11.67
CA ASP A 60 10.86 12.21 12.41
C ASP A 60 11.73 13.46 12.30
N ALA A 61 11.79 14.08 11.11
CA ALA A 61 12.50 15.34 10.90
C ALA A 61 11.87 16.49 11.70
N ILE A 62 10.53 16.59 11.68
CA ILE A 62 9.80 17.60 12.44
C ILE A 62 9.98 17.35 13.95
N SER A 63 9.85 16.11 14.40
CA SER A 63 10.03 15.78 15.82
C SER A 63 11.43 16.10 16.32
N LEU A 64 12.48 15.81 15.56
CA LEU A 64 13.85 16.18 15.94
C LEU A 64 14.02 17.69 16.03
N HIS A 65 13.43 18.44 15.10
CA HIS A 65 13.42 19.90 15.14
C HIS A 65 12.73 20.44 16.40
N LEU A 66 11.55 19.91 16.73
CA LEU A 66 10.74 20.37 17.85
C LEU A 66 11.25 19.90 19.21
N ALA A 67 11.84 18.71 19.29
CA ALA A 67 12.38 18.18 20.54
C ALA A 67 13.62 18.95 21.04
N GLY A 68 14.32 19.67 20.16
CA GLY A 68 15.47 20.49 20.51
C GLY A 68 16.54 19.71 21.30
N LYS A 69 16.97 20.26 22.44
CA LYS A 69 17.98 19.64 23.33
C LYS A 69 17.37 18.72 24.40
N SER A 70 16.08 18.38 24.32
CA SER A 70 15.40 17.59 25.35
C SER A 70 15.87 16.14 25.44
N PHE A 71 16.68 15.68 24.47
CA PHE A 71 17.31 14.35 24.49
C PHE A 71 18.85 14.48 24.39
N PRO A 72 19.52 15.11 25.38
CA PRO A 72 20.90 15.56 25.26
C PRO A 72 21.95 14.42 25.32
N GLU A 73 21.57 13.26 25.85
CA GLU A 73 22.46 12.10 26.03
C GLU A 73 22.39 11.08 24.89
N ALA A 74 21.50 11.29 23.90
CA ALA A 74 21.32 10.35 22.82
C ALA A 74 22.35 10.59 21.71
N LYS A 75 23.14 9.56 21.36
CA LYS A 75 24.05 9.62 20.21
C LYS A 75 23.23 9.78 18.93
N CYS A 76 23.47 10.86 18.20
CA CYS A 76 22.72 11.21 17.00
C CYS A 76 22.67 10.08 15.97
N SER A 77 23.79 9.38 15.73
CA SER A 77 23.85 8.25 14.80
C SER A 77 22.98 7.06 15.23
N GLU A 78 23.00 6.70 16.51
CA GLU A 78 22.18 5.61 17.05
C GLU A 78 20.68 5.96 16.99
N VAL A 79 20.31 7.22 17.27
CA VAL A 79 18.94 7.69 17.08
C VAL A 79 18.53 7.58 15.61
N CYS A 80 19.33 8.11 14.69
CA CYS A 80 19.06 8.04 13.26
C CYS A 80 18.90 6.60 12.75
N GLN A 81 19.72 5.66 13.24
CA GLN A 81 19.59 4.23 12.90
C GLN A 81 18.19 3.70 13.24
N TRP A 82 17.68 3.99 14.43
CA TRP A 82 16.34 3.56 14.83
C TRP A 82 15.24 4.23 14.01
N LEU A 83 15.37 5.51 13.71
CA LEU A 83 14.40 6.22 12.86
C LEU A 83 14.35 5.63 11.44
N GLN A 84 15.51 5.35 10.84
CA GLN A 84 15.61 4.69 9.54
C GLN A 84 15.02 3.29 9.53
N TYR A 85 15.31 2.48 10.56
CA TYR A 85 14.68 1.17 10.75
C TYR A 85 13.16 1.29 10.90
N GLY A 86 12.71 2.28 11.67
CA GLY A 86 11.30 2.57 11.93
C GLY A 86 10.52 2.82 10.64
N GLU A 87 10.92 3.81 9.85
CA GLU A 87 10.21 4.18 8.61
C GLU A 87 10.51 3.22 7.45
N GLY A 88 11.73 2.68 7.36
CA GLY A 88 12.16 1.84 6.24
C GLY A 88 11.66 0.40 6.30
N LYS A 89 11.41 -0.14 7.50
CA LYS A 89 11.00 -1.54 7.66
C LYS A 89 9.84 -1.72 8.63
N LEU A 90 9.96 -1.21 9.86
CA LEU A 90 9.01 -1.55 10.92
C LEU A 90 7.57 -1.11 10.59
N VAL A 91 7.37 0.14 10.18
CA VAL A 91 6.02 0.67 9.85
C VAL A 91 5.35 -0.16 8.77
N GLN A 92 6.09 -0.59 7.74
CA GLN A 92 5.54 -1.42 6.66
C GLN A 92 5.09 -2.77 7.20
N THR A 93 5.95 -3.46 7.96
CA THR A 93 5.60 -4.76 8.56
C THR A 93 4.41 -4.68 9.51
N VAL A 94 4.31 -3.59 10.30
CA VAL A 94 3.16 -3.35 11.18
C VAL A 94 1.88 -3.14 10.37
N LEU A 95 1.88 -2.25 9.37
CA LEU A 95 0.68 -1.91 8.63
C LEU A 95 0.20 -3.04 7.72
N ASN A 96 1.12 -3.81 7.12
CA ASN A 96 0.77 -4.97 6.29
C ASN A 96 0.04 -6.06 7.07
N TYR A 97 0.30 -6.15 8.38
CA TYR A 97 -0.40 -7.09 9.26
C TYR A 97 -1.66 -6.46 9.88
N VAL A 98 -1.55 -5.26 10.43
CA VAL A 98 -2.65 -4.62 11.17
C VAL A 98 -3.81 -4.20 10.27
N LEU A 99 -3.55 -3.58 9.11
CA LEU A 99 -4.63 -3.03 8.27
C LEU A 99 -5.60 -4.12 7.78
N PRO A 100 -5.13 -5.30 7.31
CA PRO A 100 -6.04 -6.40 7.02
C PRO A 100 -6.71 -6.97 8.26
N SER A 101 -5.98 -7.13 9.38
CA SER A 101 -6.55 -7.64 10.64
C SER A 101 -7.71 -6.80 11.17
N ILE A 102 -7.70 -5.48 10.95
CA ILE A 102 -8.82 -4.59 11.34
C ILE A 102 -9.81 -4.33 10.20
N SER A 103 -9.72 -5.09 9.10
CA SER A 103 -10.60 -4.95 7.93
C SER A 103 -10.52 -3.58 7.25
N ALA A 104 -9.39 -2.88 7.36
CA ALA A 104 -9.12 -1.63 6.64
C ALA A 104 -8.49 -1.86 5.27
N ALA A 105 -7.94 -3.05 5.04
CA ALA A 105 -7.43 -3.52 3.76
C ALA A 105 -7.91 -4.97 3.52
N LYS A 106 -8.07 -5.37 2.26
CA LYS A 106 -8.31 -6.76 1.88
C LYS A 106 -7.06 -7.28 1.17
N VAL A 107 -6.50 -8.37 1.69
CA VAL A 107 -5.35 -9.07 1.12
C VAL A 107 -5.62 -10.57 1.16
N ASP A 108 -4.90 -11.34 0.35
CA ASP A 108 -5.01 -12.79 0.33
C ASP A 108 -4.55 -13.40 1.66
N HIS A 109 -5.11 -14.56 2.02
CA HIS A 109 -4.81 -15.21 3.29
C HIS A 109 -3.31 -15.49 3.46
N ASP A 110 -2.66 -16.04 2.43
CA ASP A 110 -1.24 -16.36 2.47
C ASP A 110 -0.36 -15.10 2.61
N VAL A 111 -0.79 -13.98 2.01
CA VAL A 111 -0.11 -12.68 2.15
C VAL A 111 -0.24 -12.17 3.58
N LEU A 112 -1.41 -12.31 4.21
CA LEU A 112 -1.60 -11.95 5.61
C LEU A 112 -0.78 -12.84 6.55
N VAL A 113 -0.71 -14.15 6.27
CA VAL A 113 0.12 -15.10 7.03
C VAL A 113 1.60 -14.73 6.91
N ALA A 114 2.07 -14.42 5.71
CA ALA A 114 3.45 -13.98 5.49
C ALA A 114 3.75 -12.63 6.17
N ALA A 115 2.85 -11.65 6.06
CA ALA A 115 2.99 -10.35 6.72
C ALA A 115 3.03 -10.49 8.26
N LYS A 116 2.17 -11.35 8.81
CA LYS A 116 2.18 -11.71 10.23
C LYS A 116 3.52 -12.34 10.63
N ALA A 117 4.01 -13.31 9.86
CA ALA A 117 5.28 -13.97 10.14
C ALA A 117 6.46 -12.99 10.12
N GLU A 118 6.50 -12.09 9.12
CA GLU A 118 7.54 -11.07 9.01
C GLU A 118 7.52 -10.10 10.21
N PHE A 119 6.34 -9.59 10.57
CA PHE A 119 6.18 -8.72 11.73
C PHE A 119 6.59 -9.40 13.04
N LEU A 120 6.14 -10.64 13.27
CA LEU A 120 6.50 -11.41 14.47
C LEU A 120 8.00 -11.76 14.50
N GLY A 121 8.64 -11.90 13.33
CA GLY A 121 10.09 -11.99 13.20
C GLY A 121 10.79 -10.72 13.70
N GLN A 122 10.32 -9.53 13.28
CA GLN A 122 10.84 -8.25 13.79
C GLN A 122 10.64 -8.11 15.31
N MET A 123 9.48 -8.53 15.84
CA MET A 123 9.20 -8.53 17.28
C MET A 123 10.16 -9.44 18.05
N SER A 124 10.52 -10.59 17.48
CA SER A 124 11.50 -11.51 18.08
C SER A 124 12.88 -10.86 18.19
N SER A 125 13.37 -10.25 17.11
CA SER A 125 14.66 -9.54 17.11
C SER A 125 14.67 -8.33 18.06
N LEU A 126 13.60 -7.52 18.08
CA LEU A 126 13.48 -6.41 19.03
C LEU A 126 13.46 -6.90 20.48
N ASN A 127 12.81 -8.03 20.75
CA ASN A 127 12.74 -8.61 22.08
C ASN A 127 14.10 -9.05 22.60
N GLU A 128 14.96 -9.57 21.71
CA GLU A 128 16.34 -9.94 22.03
C GLU A 128 17.20 -8.71 22.30
N ILE A 129 17.11 -7.67 21.45
CA ILE A 129 17.85 -6.42 21.64
C ILE A 129 17.51 -5.77 22.99
N LEU A 130 16.24 -5.79 23.38
CA LEU A 130 15.74 -5.15 24.60
C LEU A 130 15.99 -5.95 25.89
N VAL A 131 16.60 -7.14 25.82
CA VAL A 131 16.96 -7.94 27.02
C VAL A 131 17.81 -7.13 27.98
N VAL A 132 18.88 -6.50 27.48
CA VAL A 132 19.88 -5.79 28.28
C VAL A 132 19.74 -4.26 28.23
N LYS A 133 18.69 -3.75 27.58
CA LYS A 133 18.48 -2.33 27.34
C LYS A 133 17.21 -1.86 28.02
N THR A 134 17.30 -0.79 28.80
CA THR A 134 16.13 -0.09 29.33
C THR A 134 15.45 0.74 28.23
N PHE A 135 16.27 1.45 27.44
CA PHE A 135 15.88 2.27 26.29
C PHE A 135 16.73 1.92 25.07
N LEU A 136 16.27 2.32 23.88
CA LEU A 136 16.91 1.94 22.61
C LEU A 136 18.30 2.58 22.46
N VAL A 137 18.45 3.82 22.90
CA VAL A 137 19.69 4.61 22.82
C VAL A 137 20.09 5.09 24.21
N GLY A 138 21.23 4.61 24.72
CA GLY A 138 21.67 4.87 26.09
C GLY A 138 20.73 4.29 27.15
N GLU A 139 20.82 4.82 28.38
CA GLU A 139 20.03 4.37 29.54
C GLU A 139 18.91 5.34 29.92
N ARG A 140 18.60 6.31 29.04
CA ARG A 140 17.51 7.28 29.24
C ARG A 140 16.62 7.35 28.01
N LEU A 141 15.38 7.79 28.22
CA LEU A 141 14.42 7.97 27.15
C LEU A 141 14.98 8.91 26.08
N SER A 142 14.96 8.44 24.83
CA SER A 142 15.36 9.19 23.65
C SER A 142 14.19 9.34 22.67
N TYR A 143 14.37 10.16 21.63
CA TYR A 143 13.37 10.22 20.56
C TYR A 143 13.24 8.89 19.78
N ALA A 144 14.30 8.08 19.73
CA ALA A 144 14.22 6.74 19.11
C ALA A 144 13.15 5.88 19.79
N ASP A 145 13.08 5.94 21.13
CA ASP A 145 12.10 5.18 21.91
C ASP A 145 10.67 5.59 21.55
N ILE A 146 10.42 6.91 21.51
CA ILE A 146 9.12 7.47 21.16
C ILE A 146 8.73 7.07 19.74
N SER A 147 9.64 7.22 18.77
CA SER A 147 9.34 6.91 17.37
C SER A 147 9.01 5.43 17.16
N ILE A 148 9.83 4.51 17.69
CA ILE A 148 9.59 3.07 17.56
C ILE A 148 8.34 2.64 18.34
N ALA A 149 8.10 3.18 19.53
CA ALA A 149 6.92 2.83 20.31
C ALA A 149 5.63 3.25 19.59
N LEU A 150 5.58 4.48 19.06
CA LEU A 150 4.40 4.95 18.33
C LEU A 150 4.21 4.22 16.98
N ASN A 151 5.29 3.72 16.37
CA ASN A 151 5.17 2.83 15.19
C ASN A 151 4.55 1.48 15.54
N LEU A 152 4.78 0.96 16.76
CA LEU A 152 4.21 -0.29 17.25
C LEU A 152 2.81 -0.13 17.85
N LEU A 153 2.35 1.10 18.08
CA LEU A 153 1.07 1.39 18.73
C LEU A 153 -0.11 0.65 18.05
N PRO A 154 -0.30 0.70 16.72
CA PRO A 154 -1.39 -0.03 16.07
C PRO A 154 -1.32 -1.55 16.30
N ALA A 155 -0.10 -2.10 16.43
CA ALA A 155 0.06 -3.52 16.68
C ALA A 155 -0.39 -3.90 18.09
N TYR A 156 -0.03 -3.12 19.10
CA TYR A 156 -0.47 -3.32 20.48
C TYR A 156 -1.97 -3.10 20.68
N GLU A 157 -2.59 -2.23 19.88
CA GLU A 157 -4.03 -1.97 19.95
C GLU A 157 -4.88 -3.06 19.28
N HIS A 158 -4.33 -3.78 18.29
CA HIS A 158 -5.15 -4.63 17.42
C HIS A 158 -4.71 -6.09 17.28
N VAL A 159 -3.41 -6.40 17.26
CA VAL A 159 -2.93 -7.74 16.85
C VAL A 159 -1.99 -8.41 17.84
N LEU A 160 -1.38 -7.67 18.76
CA LEU A 160 -0.56 -8.22 19.84
C LEU A 160 -1.44 -8.47 21.07
N ASP A 161 -2.07 -9.63 21.10
CA ASP A 161 -2.87 -10.08 22.24
C ASP A 161 -2.02 -10.39 23.49
N LYS A 162 -2.66 -10.79 24.59
CA LYS A 162 -1.96 -11.11 25.85
C LYS A 162 -0.90 -12.20 25.70
N HIS A 163 -1.12 -13.18 24.82
CA HIS A 163 -0.16 -14.25 24.59
C HIS A 163 1.09 -13.71 23.87
N ALA A 164 0.91 -12.93 22.80
CA ALA A 164 2.00 -12.27 22.09
C ALA A 164 2.77 -11.29 23.00
N GLN A 165 2.05 -10.52 23.83
CA GLN A 165 2.65 -9.61 24.80
C GLN A 165 3.56 -10.33 25.81
N THR A 166 3.15 -11.52 26.26
CA THR A 166 3.94 -12.38 27.15
C THR A 166 5.15 -12.97 26.43
N LYS A 167 4.96 -13.44 25.19
CA LYS A 167 6.05 -13.97 24.35
C LYS A 167 7.15 -12.94 24.09
N TYR A 168 6.77 -11.69 23.83
CA TYR A 168 7.69 -10.56 23.58
C TYR A 168 7.82 -9.66 24.81
N GLN A 169 8.06 -10.26 25.98
CA GLN A 169 8.04 -9.57 27.28
C GLN A 169 8.95 -8.34 27.36
N ASN A 170 10.13 -8.34 26.74
CA ASN A 170 11.08 -7.23 26.84
C ASN A 170 10.60 -6.03 26.00
N VAL A 171 10.05 -6.31 24.81
CA VAL A 171 9.41 -5.29 23.98
C VAL A 171 8.19 -4.74 24.69
N THR A 172 7.34 -5.60 25.25
CA THR A 172 6.14 -5.18 25.98
C THR A 172 6.47 -4.36 27.23
N ARG A 173 7.50 -4.75 27.99
CA ARG A 173 8.02 -3.97 29.13
C ARG A 173 8.45 -2.59 28.66
N TRP A 174 9.35 -2.52 27.67
CA TRP A 174 9.85 -1.25 27.14
C TRP A 174 8.73 -0.38 26.55
N PHE A 175 7.81 -0.96 25.77
CA PHE A 175 6.67 -0.25 25.20
C PHE A 175 5.82 0.38 26.29
N ASN A 176 5.47 -0.40 27.33
CA ASN A 176 4.74 0.10 28.49
C ASN A 176 5.48 1.24 29.20
N THR A 177 6.80 1.15 29.34
CA THR A 177 7.62 2.22 29.92
C THR A 177 7.55 3.51 29.09
N VAL A 178 7.52 3.42 27.76
CA VAL A 178 7.46 4.59 26.87
C VAL A 178 6.06 5.20 26.81
N VAL A 179 5.01 4.41 26.59
CA VAL A 179 3.64 4.94 26.42
C VAL A 179 3.05 5.52 27.70
N ASN A 180 3.53 5.09 28.85
CA ASN A 180 3.10 5.62 30.15
C ASN A 180 3.90 6.84 30.63
N GLN A 181 4.87 7.33 29.85
CA GLN A 181 5.48 8.63 30.12
C GLN A 181 4.41 9.72 30.03
N GLU A 182 4.37 10.64 30.99
CA GLU A 182 3.30 11.65 31.12
C GLU A 182 3.09 12.46 29.82
N LYS A 183 4.18 12.89 29.19
CA LYS A 183 4.15 13.64 27.92
C LYS A 183 3.64 12.80 26.75
N VAL A 184 3.92 11.50 26.74
CA VAL A 184 3.43 10.56 25.72
C VAL A 184 1.94 10.29 25.93
N LYS A 185 1.56 9.87 27.14
CA LYS A 185 0.18 9.55 27.53
C LYS A 185 -0.76 10.73 27.35
N SER A 186 -0.30 11.96 27.58
CA SER A 186 -1.11 13.16 27.35
C SER A 186 -1.34 13.52 25.88
N VAL A 187 -0.76 12.78 24.93
CA VAL A 187 -1.01 12.93 23.47
C VAL A 187 -1.78 11.74 22.93
N ILE A 188 -1.33 10.53 23.21
CA ILE A 188 -1.94 9.31 22.66
C ILE A 188 -3.14 8.82 23.50
N GLY A 189 -3.28 9.32 24.73
CA GLY A 189 -4.28 8.87 25.69
C GLY A 189 -3.88 7.56 26.38
N GLU A 190 -4.87 6.89 26.96
CA GLU A 190 -4.69 5.55 27.52
C GLU A 190 -4.76 4.50 26.41
N VAL A 191 -3.68 3.71 26.27
CA VAL A 191 -3.58 2.67 25.24
C VAL A 191 -4.49 1.50 25.59
N LYS A 192 -5.40 1.16 24.67
CA LYS A 192 -6.27 -0.01 24.81
C LYS A 192 -5.61 -1.20 24.15
N PHE A 193 -4.93 -2.02 24.95
CA PHE A 193 -4.27 -3.23 24.46
C PHE A 193 -5.25 -4.25 23.89
N ALA A 194 -4.84 -4.92 22.82
CA ALA A 194 -5.58 -6.02 22.22
C ALA A 194 -5.75 -7.15 23.24
N THR A 195 -7.00 -7.54 23.47
CA THR A 195 -7.33 -8.72 24.31
C THR A 195 -7.31 -10.00 23.50
N LYS A 196 -7.58 -9.88 22.20
CA LYS A 196 -7.49 -10.93 21.18
C LYS A 196 -6.93 -10.31 19.91
N GLU A 197 -6.27 -11.12 19.11
CA GLU A 197 -5.82 -10.74 17.78
C GLU A 197 -7.03 -10.39 16.90
N ALA A 198 -7.01 -9.21 16.28
CA ALA A 198 -8.03 -8.80 15.33
C ALA A 198 -7.94 -9.66 14.06
N THR A 199 -9.11 -10.07 13.55
CA THR A 199 -9.25 -10.87 12.35
C THR A 199 -10.08 -10.12 11.32
N PHE A 200 -9.72 -10.28 10.04
CA PHE A 200 -10.46 -9.68 8.93
C PHE A 200 -11.94 -10.08 8.97
N ASP A 201 -12.80 -9.09 8.79
CA ASP A 201 -14.25 -9.21 8.71
C ASP A 201 -14.76 -8.47 7.47
N GLN A 202 -15.42 -9.21 6.58
CA GLN A 202 -15.86 -8.70 5.28
C GLN A 202 -16.94 -7.61 5.43
N GLU A 203 -17.81 -7.71 6.44
CA GLU A 203 -18.83 -6.67 6.67
C GLU A 203 -18.20 -5.35 7.13
N THR A 204 -17.25 -5.42 8.05
CA THR A 204 -16.52 -4.26 8.56
C THR A 204 -15.71 -3.61 7.43
N PHE A 205 -15.08 -4.41 6.57
CA PHE A 205 -14.40 -3.90 5.37
C PHE A 205 -15.36 -3.14 4.45
N ASN A 206 -16.52 -3.71 4.16
CA ASN A 206 -17.52 -3.05 3.30
C ASN A 206 -18.01 -1.72 3.92
N LYS A 207 -18.25 -1.69 5.24
CA LYS A 207 -18.67 -0.49 5.98
C LYS A 207 -17.58 0.59 5.96
N LEU A 208 -16.31 0.22 6.20
CA LEU A 208 -15.19 1.15 6.19
C LEU A 208 -14.92 1.69 4.78
N SER A 209 -15.00 0.84 3.76
CA SER A 209 -14.84 1.22 2.36
C SER A 209 -15.93 2.21 1.92
N ALA A 210 -17.20 1.95 2.26
CA ALA A 210 -18.31 2.88 1.98
C ALA A 210 -18.15 4.23 2.69
N LYS A 211 -17.64 4.22 3.94
CA LYS A 211 -17.36 5.46 4.69
C LYS A 211 -16.19 6.25 4.09
N ALA A 212 -15.15 5.57 3.61
CA ALA A 212 -14.02 6.21 2.93
C ALA A 212 -14.46 6.86 1.60
N LEU A 213 -15.30 6.18 0.81
CA LEU A 213 -15.88 6.70 -0.43
C LEU A 213 -16.73 7.96 -0.18
N SER A 214 -17.60 7.95 0.83
CA SER A 214 -18.43 9.11 1.19
C SER A 214 -17.64 10.28 1.77
N ALA A 215 -16.56 10.03 2.53
CA ALA A 215 -15.66 11.08 3.02
C ALA A 215 -14.88 11.74 1.89
N SER A 216 -14.40 10.95 0.91
CA SER A 216 -13.71 11.45 -0.29
C SER A 216 -14.62 12.39 -1.12
N GLN A 217 -15.88 12.00 -1.31
CA GLN A 217 -16.89 12.82 -2.00
C GLN A 217 -17.23 14.12 -1.25
N ALA A 218 -17.18 14.12 0.08
CA ALA A 218 -17.40 15.31 0.90
C ALA A 218 -16.19 16.28 0.90
N SER A 219 -14.96 15.77 0.79
CA SER A 219 -13.75 16.59 0.64
C SER A 219 -13.64 17.23 -0.74
N ALA A 220 -14.05 16.54 -1.81
CA ALA A 220 -14.09 17.10 -3.16
C ALA A 220 -15.03 18.31 -3.26
N LYS A 221 -16.24 18.21 -2.68
CA LYS A 221 -17.21 19.33 -2.60
C LYS A 221 -16.75 20.52 -1.76
N LYS A 222 -15.69 20.39 -0.95
CA LYS A 222 -15.13 21.47 -0.13
C LYS A 222 -13.99 22.23 -0.82
N CYS A 223 -13.36 21.67 -1.85
CA CYS A 223 -12.39 22.38 -2.68
C CYS A 223 -13.06 23.34 -3.68
N ASP A 224 -14.19 22.96 -4.30
CA ASP A 224 -14.89 23.83 -5.27
C ASP A 224 -15.58 25.05 -4.64
N LYS A 225 -15.93 25.00 -3.35
CA LYS A 225 -16.80 26.02 -2.72
C LYS A 225 -16.08 27.26 -2.15
N LYS A 226 -14.79 27.45 -2.42
CA LYS A 226 -14.05 28.65 -1.97
C LYS A 226 -13.75 29.68 -3.08
N GLU A 227 -14.10 29.42 -4.34
CA GLU A 227 -13.88 30.37 -5.44
C GLU A 227 -15.13 31.04 -6.03
N GLU A 228 -16.36 30.60 -5.76
CA GLU A 228 -17.56 31.33 -6.25
C GLU A 228 -18.52 31.78 -5.13
N LYS A 229 -18.66 33.11 -5.08
CA LYS A 229 -19.33 33.97 -4.09
C LYS A 229 -20.86 33.87 -4.09
N LYS A 230 -21.44 34.39 -2.99
CA LYS A 230 -22.69 35.18 -2.96
C LYS A 230 -23.66 34.99 -4.15
N THR A 231 -24.71 34.20 -3.97
CA THR A 231 -26.10 34.61 -4.25
C THR A 231 -27.10 33.59 -3.70
N GLU A 232 -27.98 34.12 -2.85
CA GLU A 232 -29.38 33.79 -2.55
C GLU A 232 -29.93 32.35 -2.32
N LYS A 233 -30.70 32.33 -1.23
CA LYS A 233 -31.65 31.34 -0.69
C LYS A 233 -32.73 30.90 -1.69
N LYS A 234 -33.20 29.65 -1.59
CA LYS A 234 -34.48 29.25 -0.94
C LYS A 234 -34.80 27.76 -1.16
N GLU A 235 -35.36 27.15 -0.10
CA GLU A 235 -36.40 26.08 -0.06
C GLU A 235 -36.16 24.74 -0.81
N ASP A 236 -36.60 23.56 -0.37
CA ASP A 236 -37.06 23.03 0.93
C ASP A 236 -37.14 21.48 0.79
N GLU A 237 -36.93 20.80 1.91
CA GLU A 237 -37.54 19.55 2.38
C GLU A 237 -37.74 18.22 1.61
N LYS A 238 -37.58 17.15 2.44
CA LYS A 238 -38.21 15.81 2.50
C LYS A 238 -37.45 14.62 1.86
N LYS A 239 -36.87 13.71 2.68
CA LYS A 239 -37.46 12.55 3.44
C LYS A 239 -37.53 11.28 2.56
N VAL A 240 -37.39 10.03 2.99
CA VAL A 240 -36.86 9.27 4.16
C VAL A 240 -37.26 7.79 3.87
N GLU A 241 -36.41 6.82 4.26
CA GLU A 241 -36.71 5.39 4.55
C GLU A 241 -37.14 4.44 3.40
N LYS A 242 -36.84 3.12 3.37
CA LYS A 242 -37.00 2.12 4.45
C LYS A 242 -36.43 0.73 4.04
N LYS A 243 -35.75 0.05 4.99
CA LYS A 243 -35.91 -1.37 5.47
C LYS A 243 -35.88 -2.56 4.46
N SER A 244 -35.51 -3.81 4.77
CA SER A 244 -34.87 -4.54 5.89
C SER A 244 -34.89 -6.07 5.62
N ALA A 245 -33.84 -6.78 6.06
CA ALA A 245 -33.84 -8.07 6.81
C ALA A 245 -34.00 -9.47 6.16
N LYS A 246 -33.01 -10.36 6.46
CA LYS A 246 -33.05 -11.69 7.17
C LYS A 246 -31.69 -12.40 6.95
N LYS A 247 -30.83 -12.63 7.97
CA LYS A 247 -30.76 -13.72 8.97
C LYS A 247 -30.75 -15.14 8.38
N GLU A 248 -29.63 -15.87 8.55
CA GLU A 248 -29.58 -17.17 9.25
C GLU A 248 -28.14 -17.63 9.57
N ALA A 249 -28.03 -18.60 10.47
CA ALA A 249 -26.94 -18.81 11.42
C ALA A 249 -25.98 -19.98 11.08
N VAL A 250 -24.90 -19.99 11.87
CA VAL A 250 -23.66 -20.80 11.91
C VAL A 250 -23.87 -22.29 12.15
N PRO A 251 -22.92 -23.16 11.73
CA PRO A 251 -22.25 -24.01 12.73
C PRO A 251 -20.70 -23.98 12.66
N GLN A 252 -20.12 -24.44 13.77
CA GLN A 252 -18.74 -24.40 14.29
C GLN A 252 -17.73 -25.36 13.60
N PRO A 253 -16.41 -25.29 13.95
CA PRO A 253 -15.30 -25.81 13.16
C PRO A 253 -14.86 -27.23 13.50
N GLU A 254 -14.32 -27.94 12.52
CA GLU A 254 -13.53 -29.18 12.66
C GLU A 254 -12.40 -29.22 11.59
N PRO A 255 -11.38 -30.08 11.74
CA PRO A 255 -9.96 -29.73 11.86
C PRO A 255 -9.21 -29.41 10.54
N GLU A 256 -8.09 -28.69 10.69
CA GLU A 256 -7.12 -28.27 9.66
C GLU A 256 -6.71 -29.41 8.69
N PRO A 257 -6.91 -29.25 7.36
CA PRO A 257 -6.23 -30.05 6.35
C PRO A 257 -4.88 -29.43 5.95
N GLU A 258 -3.84 -30.25 5.92
CA GLU A 258 -2.49 -29.93 5.45
C GLU A 258 -2.52 -29.29 4.03
N GLN A 259 -1.81 -28.17 3.85
CA GLN A 259 -1.77 -27.46 2.57
C GLN A 259 -1.05 -28.28 1.46
N PRO A 260 -1.64 -28.39 0.25
CA PRO A 260 -0.99 -29.03 -0.90
C PRO A 260 0.15 -28.18 -1.48
N LYS A 261 1.26 -28.82 -1.85
CA LYS A 261 2.40 -28.17 -2.52
C LYS A 261 1.99 -27.64 -3.89
N PHE A 262 2.32 -26.37 -4.17
CA PHE A 262 2.18 -25.75 -5.49
C PHE A 262 2.99 -26.53 -6.55
N VAL A 263 2.31 -27.02 -7.58
CA VAL A 263 2.92 -27.65 -8.76
C VAL A 263 2.94 -26.63 -9.89
N ASP A 264 4.12 -26.30 -10.43
CA ASP A 264 4.27 -25.34 -11.54
C ASP A 264 3.60 -25.89 -12.83
N PRO A 265 2.50 -25.28 -13.30
CA PRO A 265 1.77 -25.75 -14.48
C PRO A 265 2.58 -25.66 -15.79
N PHE A 266 3.65 -24.86 -15.83
CA PHE A 266 4.51 -24.70 -17.00
C PHE A 266 5.66 -25.72 -17.07
N ALA A 267 5.87 -26.51 -16.00
CA ALA A 267 6.98 -27.47 -15.92
C ALA A 267 6.85 -28.65 -16.89
N SER A 268 5.62 -29.00 -17.30
CA SER A 268 5.34 -30.10 -18.24
C SER A 268 5.38 -29.68 -19.72
N MET A 269 5.47 -28.38 -20.01
CA MET A 269 5.48 -27.87 -21.38
C MET A 269 6.86 -28.02 -22.03
N PRO A 270 7.02 -27.94 -23.37
CA PRO A 270 8.34 -27.96 -24.02
C PRO A 270 9.09 -26.63 -23.81
N ALA A 271 10.39 -26.65 -23.51
CA ALA A 271 11.17 -25.46 -23.11
C ALA A 271 11.28 -24.38 -24.19
N GLY A 272 10.97 -24.72 -25.45
CA GLY A 272 11.10 -23.82 -26.59
C GLY A 272 12.53 -23.32 -26.82
N LYS A 273 12.72 -22.54 -27.88
CA LYS A 273 13.97 -21.81 -28.16
C LYS A 273 13.98 -20.40 -27.56
N PHE A 274 12.81 -19.86 -27.22
CA PHE A 274 12.66 -18.53 -26.66
C PHE A 274 12.92 -18.54 -25.15
N VAL A 275 13.96 -17.82 -24.71
CA VAL A 275 14.30 -17.67 -23.29
C VAL A 275 13.68 -16.39 -22.75
N MET A 276 12.57 -16.52 -22.02
CA MET A 276 11.81 -15.41 -21.44
C MET A 276 12.67 -14.48 -20.56
N ASP A 277 13.60 -15.03 -19.77
CA ASP A 277 14.49 -14.24 -18.91
C ASP A 277 15.46 -13.36 -19.73
N ASN A 278 15.91 -13.84 -20.89
CA ASN A 278 16.75 -13.05 -21.80
C ASN A 278 15.94 -11.92 -22.42
N PHE A 279 14.71 -12.18 -22.84
CA PHE A 279 13.81 -11.13 -23.35
C PHE A 279 13.62 -10.01 -22.32
N LYS A 280 13.29 -10.38 -21.07
CA LYS A 280 13.12 -9.43 -19.97
C LYS A 280 14.36 -8.62 -19.69
N ARG A 281 15.53 -9.26 -19.77
CA ARG A 281 16.83 -8.60 -19.57
C ARG A 281 17.10 -7.59 -20.67
N VAL A 282 16.88 -7.94 -21.94
CA VAL A 282 17.08 -7.03 -23.08
C VAL A 282 16.07 -5.87 -22.99
N TYR A 283 14.79 -6.16 -22.75
CA TYR A 283 13.74 -5.16 -22.59
C TYR A 283 13.99 -4.17 -21.45
N SER A 284 14.63 -4.60 -20.36
CA SER A 284 14.87 -3.73 -19.18
C SER A 284 16.14 -2.89 -19.28
N ASN A 285 17.13 -3.35 -20.04
CA ASN A 285 18.48 -2.77 -20.02
C ASN A 285 18.85 -2.09 -21.34
N GLU A 286 18.11 -2.36 -22.42
CA GLU A 286 18.40 -1.87 -23.75
C GLU A 286 17.23 -1.04 -24.30
N ASP A 287 17.49 -0.31 -25.39
CA ASP A 287 16.48 0.52 -26.03
C ASP A 287 15.34 -0.32 -26.63
N THR A 288 14.09 0.01 -26.27
CA THR A 288 12.92 -0.79 -26.63
C THR A 288 12.68 -0.82 -28.14
N ALA A 289 12.83 0.32 -28.82
CA ALA A 289 12.52 0.48 -30.25
C ALA A 289 13.56 -0.18 -31.15
N THR A 290 14.84 0.04 -30.84
CA THR A 290 15.95 -0.36 -31.71
C THR A 290 16.54 -1.71 -31.36
N LYS A 291 16.25 -2.26 -30.17
CA LYS A 291 16.86 -3.51 -29.71
C LYS A 291 15.87 -4.52 -29.11
N ALA A 292 15.05 -4.14 -28.14
CA ALA A 292 14.19 -5.11 -27.46
C ALA A 292 13.09 -5.68 -28.37
N ILE A 293 12.46 -4.84 -29.19
CA ILE A 293 11.44 -5.26 -30.16
C ILE A 293 12.05 -6.10 -31.29
N PRO A 294 13.14 -5.66 -31.97
CA PRO A 294 13.81 -6.52 -32.94
C PRO A 294 14.23 -7.87 -32.36
N TRP A 295 14.79 -7.88 -31.14
CA TRP A 295 15.18 -9.11 -30.46
C TRP A 295 13.99 -10.02 -30.20
N LEU A 296 12.83 -9.48 -29.79
CA LEU A 296 11.60 -10.25 -29.61
C LEU A 296 11.27 -10.98 -30.92
N TRP A 297 11.14 -10.27 -32.03
CA TRP A 297 10.73 -10.86 -33.30
C TRP A 297 11.75 -11.84 -33.89
N GLU A 298 13.04 -11.61 -33.66
CA GLU A 298 14.11 -12.52 -34.10
C GLU A 298 14.13 -13.84 -33.31
N ASN A 299 13.77 -13.80 -32.02
CA ASN A 299 13.92 -14.94 -31.12
C ASN A 299 12.57 -15.57 -30.73
N PHE A 300 11.43 -14.95 -31.06
CA PHE A 300 10.11 -15.40 -30.64
C PHE A 300 9.80 -16.78 -31.20
N ASP A 301 9.55 -17.72 -30.29
CA ASP A 301 9.23 -19.11 -30.61
C ASP A 301 7.72 -19.28 -30.67
N LYS A 302 7.15 -19.07 -31.87
CA LYS A 302 5.70 -19.20 -32.10
C LYS A 302 5.16 -20.62 -31.91
N ASP A 303 6.02 -21.64 -31.90
CA ASP A 303 5.60 -23.03 -31.69
C ASP A 303 5.33 -23.30 -30.20
N ASN A 304 6.02 -22.59 -29.29
CA ASN A 304 5.95 -22.84 -27.85
C ASN A 304 5.43 -21.67 -27.00
N TYR A 305 5.34 -20.47 -27.56
CA TYR A 305 4.85 -19.27 -26.89
C TYR A 305 3.66 -18.66 -27.63
N SER A 306 2.78 -18.00 -26.88
CA SER A 306 1.67 -17.25 -27.44
C SER A 306 1.59 -15.84 -26.87
N ILE A 307 0.99 -14.95 -27.67
CA ILE A 307 0.74 -13.55 -27.32
C ILE A 307 -0.77 -13.34 -27.23
N TRP A 308 -1.20 -12.64 -26.19
CA TRP A 308 -2.60 -12.38 -25.87
C TRP A 308 -2.84 -10.90 -25.63
N TYR A 309 -3.99 -10.43 -26.10
CA TYR A 309 -4.53 -9.11 -25.78
C TYR A 309 -5.56 -9.25 -24.67
N GLY A 310 -5.37 -8.50 -23.59
CA GLY A 310 -6.30 -8.40 -22.47
C GLY A 310 -6.92 -7.00 -22.41
N GLU A 311 -8.24 -6.88 -22.37
CA GLU A 311 -8.95 -5.59 -22.20
C GLU A 311 -9.97 -5.67 -21.07
N TYR A 312 -9.93 -4.69 -20.17
CA TYR A 312 -10.77 -4.65 -18.98
C TYR A 312 -12.25 -4.41 -19.35
N LYS A 313 -13.14 -5.21 -18.79
CA LYS A 313 -14.57 -5.25 -19.17
C LYS A 313 -15.42 -4.13 -18.57
N TYR A 314 -14.97 -3.49 -17.49
CA TYR A 314 -15.77 -2.57 -16.67
C TYR A 314 -15.15 -1.17 -16.58
N PRO A 315 -14.98 -0.44 -17.69
CA PRO A 315 -14.37 0.90 -17.66
C PRO A 315 -15.12 1.91 -16.75
N GLU A 316 -16.41 1.69 -16.50
CA GLU A 316 -17.21 2.45 -15.54
C GLU A 316 -16.73 2.36 -14.08
N ASP A 317 -16.05 1.28 -13.71
CA ASP A 317 -15.46 1.12 -12.37
C ASP A 317 -14.12 1.87 -12.23
N LEU A 318 -13.56 2.34 -13.34
CA LEU A 318 -12.27 3.02 -13.41
C LEU A 318 -12.41 4.53 -13.18
N THR A 319 -12.63 4.90 -11.92
CA THR A 319 -12.93 6.28 -11.49
C THR A 319 -11.74 7.23 -11.52
N LEU A 320 -10.62 6.90 -10.89
CA LEU A 320 -9.42 7.75 -10.85
C LEU A 320 -8.25 7.01 -11.48
N ALA A 321 -7.49 7.68 -12.35
CA ALA A 321 -6.40 7.06 -13.12
C ALA A 321 -5.37 6.36 -12.20
N PHE A 322 -5.09 6.92 -11.02
CA PHE A 322 -4.20 6.28 -10.05
C PHE A 322 -4.80 5.00 -9.45
N MET A 323 -6.11 4.94 -9.23
CA MET A 323 -6.79 3.74 -8.73
C MET A 323 -6.81 2.64 -9.79
N SER A 324 -7.07 3.02 -11.05
CA SER A 324 -6.95 2.13 -12.21
C SER A 324 -5.52 1.59 -12.33
N CYS A 325 -4.51 2.43 -12.09
CA CYS A 325 -3.13 1.99 -12.07
C CYS A 325 -2.81 1.06 -10.88
N ASN A 326 -3.41 1.28 -9.71
CA ASN A 326 -3.28 0.39 -8.56
C ASN A 326 -3.92 -0.98 -8.82
N LEU A 327 -5.02 -1.03 -9.58
CA LEU A 327 -5.66 -2.27 -10.01
C LEU A 327 -4.70 -3.12 -10.85
N ILE A 328 -4.01 -2.51 -11.83
CA ILE A 328 -2.97 -3.19 -12.63
C ILE A 328 -1.85 -3.74 -11.73
N SER A 329 -1.35 -2.93 -10.79
CA SER A 329 -0.32 -3.39 -9.85
C SER A 329 -0.78 -4.52 -8.94
N GLY A 330 -2.03 -4.49 -8.47
CA GLY A 330 -2.60 -5.55 -7.66
C GLY A 330 -2.67 -6.87 -8.44
N MET A 331 -3.08 -6.83 -9.70
CA MET A 331 -3.09 -8.01 -10.58
C MET A 331 -1.69 -8.60 -10.74
N PHE A 332 -0.68 -7.77 -11.00
CA PHE A 332 0.70 -8.24 -11.14
C PHE A 332 1.24 -8.91 -9.87
N GLN A 333 0.90 -8.37 -8.69
CA GLN A 333 1.30 -8.97 -7.41
C GLN A 333 0.67 -10.35 -7.19
N ARG A 334 -0.60 -10.55 -7.57
CA ARG A 334 -1.26 -11.85 -7.47
C ARG A 334 -0.70 -12.88 -8.45
N LEU A 335 -0.18 -12.42 -9.59
CA LEU A 335 0.44 -13.26 -10.61
C LEU A 335 1.94 -13.53 -10.36
N ASP A 336 2.50 -13.21 -9.19
CA ASP A 336 3.95 -13.31 -8.93
C ASP A 336 4.53 -14.71 -9.24
N LYS A 337 3.77 -15.78 -8.97
CA LYS A 337 4.18 -17.16 -9.31
C LYS A 337 4.26 -17.42 -10.82
N MET A 338 3.47 -16.69 -11.62
CA MET A 338 3.48 -16.74 -13.09
C MET A 338 4.63 -15.93 -13.70
N ARG A 339 5.21 -14.98 -12.93
CA ARG A 339 6.21 -14.05 -13.44
C ARG A 339 7.36 -14.77 -14.14
N LYS A 340 7.83 -15.91 -13.63
CA LYS A 340 8.97 -16.65 -14.21
C LYS A 340 8.75 -17.04 -15.69
N HIS A 341 7.51 -17.31 -16.09
CA HIS A 341 7.18 -17.86 -17.41
C HIS A 341 6.39 -16.92 -18.31
N ALA A 342 6.15 -15.69 -17.85
CA ALA A 342 5.32 -14.73 -18.53
C ALA A 342 5.91 -13.31 -18.50
N PHE A 343 5.47 -12.50 -19.44
CA PHE A 343 5.77 -11.08 -19.57
C PHE A 343 4.50 -10.35 -20.00
N ALA A 344 4.27 -9.14 -19.51
CA ALA A 344 3.17 -8.32 -20.01
C ALA A 344 3.51 -6.83 -20.04
N SER A 345 2.92 -6.12 -20.98
CA SER A 345 2.87 -4.66 -21.03
C SER A 345 1.41 -4.21 -21.01
N VAL A 346 1.00 -3.65 -19.88
CA VAL A 346 -0.39 -3.21 -19.64
C VAL A 346 -0.43 -1.69 -19.54
N CYS A 347 -1.29 -1.09 -20.33
CA CYS A 347 -1.44 0.36 -20.45
C CYS A 347 -2.80 0.80 -19.92
N LEU A 348 -2.78 1.92 -19.20
CA LEU A 348 -3.93 2.71 -18.84
C LEU A 348 -4.06 3.86 -19.86
N PHE A 349 -5.25 3.99 -20.42
CA PHE A 349 -5.60 5.04 -21.36
C PHE A 349 -6.70 5.94 -20.78
N GLY A 350 -6.72 7.19 -21.20
CA GLY A 350 -7.75 8.17 -20.85
C GLY A 350 -7.40 9.02 -19.62
N GLU A 351 -8.43 9.62 -19.04
CA GLU A 351 -8.34 10.58 -17.93
C GLU A 351 -9.31 10.19 -16.80
N ASP A 352 -9.30 10.90 -15.68
CA ASP A 352 -10.16 10.57 -14.54
C ASP A 352 -11.64 10.49 -14.95
N ASN A 353 -12.33 9.43 -14.53
CA ASN A 353 -13.72 9.05 -14.83
C ASN A 353 -13.98 8.68 -16.30
N ASN A 354 -12.94 8.61 -17.14
CA ASN A 354 -13.02 8.15 -18.52
C ASN A 354 -11.72 7.43 -18.90
N SER A 355 -11.45 6.31 -18.21
CA SER A 355 -10.22 5.53 -18.40
C SER A 355 -10.50 4.09 -18.79
N THR A 356 -9.57 3.48 -19.52
CA THR A 356 -9.65 2.07 -19.95
C THR A 356 -8.30 1.39 -19.76
N ILE A 357 -8.31 0.09 -19.46
CA ILE A 357 -7.10 -0.72 -19.27
C ILE A 357 -7.06 -1.77 -20.36
N SER A 358 -5.92 -1.86 -21.05
CA SER A 358 -5.63 -2.98 -21.94
C SER A 358 -4.14 -3.27 -22.01
N GLY A 359 -3.77 -4.46 -22.43
CA GLY A 359 -2.36 -4.85 -22.48
C GLY A 359 -2.06 -6.09 -23.29
N ILE A 360 -0.78 -6.22 -23.62
CA ILE A 360 -0.21 -7.38 -24.31
C ILE A 360 0.44 -8.28 -23.28
N TRP A 361 0.14 -9.57 -23.38
CA TRP A 361 0.66 -10.62 -22.50
C TRP A 361 1.34 -11.69 -23.33
N ILE A 362 2.49 -12.16 -22.88
CA ILE A 362 3.30 -13.17 -23.53
C ILE A 362 3.59 -14.27 -22.51
N TRP A 363 3.27 -15.52 -22.82
CA TRP A 363 3.59 -16.65 -21.96
C TRP A 363 3.80 -17.93 -22.77
N ARG A 364 4.32 -18.94 -22.08
CA ARG A 364 4.57 -20.25 -22.64
C ARG A 364 3.28 -21.06 -22.77
N GLY A 365 3.15 -21.80 -23.86
CA GLY A 365 1.94 -22.55 -24.20
C GLY A 365 0.97 -21.75 -25.06
N HIS A 366 -0.04 -22.45 -25.57
CA HIS A 366 -1.01 -21.93 -26.54
C HIS A 366 -2.40 -21.66 -25.97
N GLU A 367 -2.64 -22.08 -24.74
CA GLU A 367 -3.87 -21.90 -24.01
C GLU A 367 -3.79 -20.66 -23.11
N LEU A 368 -4.95 -20.21 -22.64
CA LEU A 368 -5.01 -19.13 -21.68
C LEU A 368 -4.32 -19.60 -20.40
N ALA A 369 -3.34 -18.83 -19.90
CA ALA A 369 -2.55 -19.27 -18.77
C ALA A 369 -3.32 -19.26 -17.45
N PHE A 370 -4.26 -18.33 -17.25
CA PHE A 370 -4.94 -18.15 -15.96
C PHE A 370 -5.70 -19.38 -15.46
N PRO A 371 -6.47 -20.12 -16.29
CA PRO A 371 -7.14 -21.35 -15.86
C PRO A 371 -6.19 -22.51 -15.48
N LEU A 372 -4.90 -22.44 -15.81
CA LEU A 372 -3.93 -23.49 -15.49
C LEU A 372 -3.58 -23.54 -13.99
N CYS A 373 -3.87 -22.47 -13.25
CA CYS A 373 -3.67 -22.41 -11.80
C CYS A 373 -4.86 -21.68 -11.15
N PRO A 374 -5.53 -22.28 -10.16
CA PRO A 374 -6.58 -21.61 -9.39
C PRO A 374 -6.13 -20.29 -8.75
N ASP A 375 -4.83 -20.13 -8.45
CA ASP A 375 -4.27 -18.90 -7.89
C ASP A 375 -4.26 -17.72 -8.89
N TRP A 376 -4.35 -17.99 -10.20
CA TRP A 376 -4.26 -16.96 -11.25
C TRP A 376 -5.63 -16.51 -11.77
N THR A 377 -6.72 -17.13 -11.30
CA THR A 377 -8.07 -16.88 -11.83
C THR A 377 -8.78 -15.68 -11.18
N ILE A 378 -8.14 -14.97 -10.25
CA ILE A 378 -8.79 -13.94 -9.43
C ILE A 378 -9.25 -12.72 -10.26
N ASP A 379 -8.40 -12.22 -11.15
CA ASP A 379 -8.70 -10.99 -11.92
C ASP A 379 -9.01 -11.24 -13.38
N TYR A 380 -8.60 -12.38 -13.93
CA TYR A 380 -8.65 -12.58 -15.38
C TYR A 380 -10.09 -12.54 -15.92
N GLU A 381 -11.10 -12.85 -15.11
CA GLU A 381 -12.51 -12.78 -15.51
C GLU A 381 -12.98 -11.35 -15.76
N SER A 382 -12.36 -10.37 -15.11
CA SER A 382 -12.61 -8.94 -15.35
C SER A 382 -12.00 -8.44 -16.66
N TYR A 383 -11.22 -9.27 -17.36
CA TYR A 383 -10.65 -8.97 -18.66
C TYR A 383 -11.27 -9.86 -19.75
N SER A 384 -11.37 -9.30 -20.95
CA SER A 384 -11.59 -10.05 -22.17
C SER A 384 -10.24 -10.44 -22.75
N TRP A 385 -10.09 -11.70 -23.16
CA TRP A 385 -8.82 -12.24 -23.64
C TRP A 385 -8.96 -12.67 -25.09
N LYS A 386 -8.05 -12.20 -25.93
CA LYS A 386 -7.97 -12.57 -27.34
C LYS A 386 -6.55 -13.02 -27.65
N LYS A 387 -6.41 -14.26 -28.12
CA LYS A 387 -5.13 -14.74 -28.66
C LYS A 387 -4.81 -13.98 -29.94
N LEU A 388 -3.59 -13.45 -30.02
CA LEU A 388 -3.11 -12.66 -31.15
C LEU A 388 -2.39 -13.55 -32.16
N ASP A 389 -2.57 -13.23 -33.45
CA ASP A 389 -1.85 -13.87 -34.55
C ASP A 389 -0.58 -13.09 -34.86
N VAL A 390 0.57 -13.69 -34.56
CA VAL A 390 1.89 -13.07 -34.73
C VAL A 390 2.32 -12.98 -36.19
N ASP A 391 1.66 -13.68 -37.13
CA ASP A 391 1.97 -13.61 -38.55
C ASP A 391 1.24 -12.41 -39.23
N ASN A 392 0.29 -11.76 -38.54
CA ASN A 392 -0.44 -10.58 -39.05
C ASN A 392 0.31 -9.26 -38.73
N GLU A 393 0.64 -8.48 -39.76
CA GLU A 393 1.35 -7.20 -39.66
C GLU A 393 0.63 -6.15 -38.79
N GLU A 394 -0.71 -6.09 -38.82
CA GLU A 394 -1.48 -5.17 -37.95
C GLU A 394 -1.32 -5.55 -36.47
N THR A 395 -1.25 -6.86 -36.19
CA THR A 395 -1.09 -7.39 -34.84
C THR A 395 0.34 -7.17 -34.34
N LYS A 396 1.36 -7.35 -35.20
CA LYS A 396 2.75 -6.99 -34.88
C LYS A 396 2.89 -5.51 -34.56
N LYS A 397 2.25 -4.64 -35.35
CA LYS A 397 2.23 -3.20 -35.11
C LYS A 397 1.65 -2.89 -33.73
N MET A 398 0.47 -3.43 -33.41
CA MET A 398 -0.16 -3.26 -32.10
C MET A 398 0.74 -3.74 -30.96
N ILE A 399 1.36 -4.91 -31.09
CA ILE A 399 2.28 -5.44 -30.07
C ILE A 399 3.46 -4.47 -29.85
N ASN A 400 4.05 -3.94 -30.91
CA ASN A 400 5.13 -2.98 -30.82
C ASN A 400 4.70 -1.69 -30.13
N GLU A 401 3.53 -1.15 -30.45
CA GLU A 401 2.99 0.07 -29.84
C GLU A 401 2.75 -0.10 -28.33
N TYR A 402 2.24 -1.26 -27.90
CA TYR A 402 2.06 -1.57 -26.48
C TYR A 402 3.39 -1.83 -25.75
N LEU A 403 4.42 -2.32 -26.44
CA LEU A 403 5.76 -2.46 -25.87
C LEU A 403 6.49 -1.10 -25.80
N LEU A 404 6.24 -0.19 -26.73
CA LEU A 404 6.83 1.16 -26.73
C LEU A 404 6.08 2.14 -25.83
N TRP A 405 4.81 1.86 -25.52
CA TRP A 405 3.86 2.83 -24.96
C TRP A 405 3.64 4.07 -25.85
N GLU A 406 3.99 3.95 -27.13
CA GLU A 406 3.89 4.99 -28.15
C GLU A 406 3.24 4.39 -29.40
N GLY A 407 2.13 4.99 -29.85
CA GLY A 407 1.38 4.46 -30.98
C GLY A 407 -0.03 5.03 -31.10
N ASP A 408 -0.76 4.56 -32.12
CA ASP A 408 -2.17 4.88 -32.30
C ASP A 408 -3.05 3.83 -31.64
N PHE A 409 -3.44 4.08 -30.39
CA PHE A 409 -4.29 3.20 -29.59
C PHE A 409 -5.78 3.33 -29.92
N GLY A 410 -6.12 3.54 -31.20
CA GLY A 410 -7.49 3.76 -31.66
C GLY A 410 -8.11 5.03 -31.10
N GLY A 411 -7.33 6.12 -31.02
CA GLY A 411 -7.76 7.40 -30.46
C GLY A 411 -7.78 7.49 -28.93
N LYS A 412 -7.40 6.42 -28.22
CA LYS A 412 -7.25 6.42 -26.75
C LYS A 412 -5.93 7.10 -26.34
N LYS A 413 -5.99 8.15 -25.53
CA LYS A 413 -4.81 8.88 -25.05
C LYS A 413 -4.04 8.04 -24.01
N PHE A 414 -2.77 7.75 -24.27
CA PHE A 414 -1.91 7.07 -23.30
C PHE A 414 -1.78 7.89 -22.01
N ASN A 415 -1.90 7.22 -20.85
CA ASN A 415 -1.73 7.83 -19.54
C ASN A 415 -0.53 7.22 -18.82
N GLN A 416 -0.58 5.93 -18.53
CA GLN A 416 0.47 5.20 -17.78
C GLN A 416 0.61 3.77 -18.28
N GLY A 417 1.82 3.21 -18.23
CA GLY A 417 2.11 1.82 -18.57
C GLY A 417 2.79 1.08 -17.42
N LYS A 418 2.52 -0.22 -17.30
CA LYS A 418 3.18 -1.11 -16.33
C LYS A 418 3.62 -2.40 -17.01
N ILE A 419 4.80 -2.85 -16.61
CA ILE A 419 5.41 -4.09 -17.10
C ILE A 419 5.31 -5.18 -16.03
N PHE A 420 4.81 -6.35 -16.43
CA PHE A 420 4.87 -7.58 -15.66
C PHE A 420 6.05 -8.40 -16.15
N LYS A 421 7.01 -8.72 -15.26
CA LYS A 421 8.21 -9.48 -15.60
C LYS A 421 8.79 -10.20 -14.39
#